data_AF-A0A2E6M1X8-F1
#
_entry.id   AF-A0A2E6M1X8-F1
#
_cell.length_a   1.000
_cell.length_b   1.000
_cell.length_c   1.000
_cell.angle_alpha   90.00
_cell.angle_beta   90.00
_cell.angle_gamma   90.00
#
_symmetry.space_group_name_H-M   'P 1'
#
loop_
_entity.id
_entity.type
_entity.pdbx_description
1 polymer ?
#
loop_
_entity_poly.entity_id
_entity_poly.type
_entity_poly.pdbx_seq_one_letter_code
_entity_poly.pdbx_strand_id
1 'polypeptide(L)' 'MQIKPIKTEQDYQAALSQLETLWDTPESTDEFDQLDVLATLIEAYERKNYHIEAPDAVQAILFRMEQEGHTS' A
#
# COMPACT_ATOMS: atom_id res chain seq x y z
N MET A 1 23.83 0.71 -5.50
CA MET A 1 22.63 0.48 -4.66
C MET A 1 22.43 -1.01 -4.44
N GLN A 2 22.11 -1.44 -3.21
CA GLN A 2 21.56 -2.78 -2.96
C GLN A 2 20.10 -2.62 -2.53
N ILE A 3 19.19 -2.61 -3.51
CA ILE A 3 17.76 -2.73 -3.24
C ILE A 3 17.52 -4.17 -2.76
N LYS A 4 16.82 -4.31 -1.64
CA LYS A 4 16.52 -5.61 -1.03
C LYS A 4 15.02 -5.88 -1.07
N PRO A 5 14.61 -7.14 -1.27
CA PRO A 5 13.20 -7.51 -1.19
C PRO A 5 12.65 -7.25 0.22
N ILE A 6 11.44 -6.73 0.29
CA ILE A 6 10.69 -6.52 1.53
C ILE A 6 10.11 -7.87 1.98
N LYS A 7 10.57 -8.39 3.12
CA LYS A 7 10.15 -9.70 3.64
C LYS A 7 9.49 -9.60 5.02
N THR A 8 9.81 -8.55 5.77
CA THR A 8 9.33 -8.32 7.12
C THR A 8 8.66 -6.96 7.23
N GLU A 9 7.87 -6.76 8.27
CA GLU A 9 7.27 -5.46 8.55
C GLU A 9 8.31 -4.37 8.82
N GLN A 10 9.46 -4.74 9.40
CA GLN A 10 10.58 -3.82 9.58
C GLN A 10 11.17 -3.36 8.24
N ASP A 11 11.33 -4.29 7.27
CA ASP A 11 11.77 -3.93 5.92
C ASP A 11 10.75 -3.00 5.25
N TYR A 12 9.46 -3.23 5.49
CA TYR A 12 8.36 -2.44 4.94
C TYR A 12 8.38 -0.99 5.49
N GLN A 13 8.51 -0.83 6.81
CA GLN A 13 8.63 0.50 7.44
C GLN A 13 9.90 1.24 6.96
N ALA A 14 11.02 0.53 6.82
CA ALA A 14 12.25 1.11 6.30
C ALA A 14 12.13 1.51 4.82
N ALA A 15 11.37 0.76 4.03
CA ALA A 15 11.08 1.08 2.63
C ALA A 15 10.18 2.33 2.52
N LEU A 16 9.13 2.44 3.34
CA LEU A 16 8.28 3.63 3.41
C LEU A 16 9.08 4.89 3.75
N SER A 17 9.91 4.83 4.78
CA SER A 17 10.73 5.98 5.18
C SER A 17 11.71 6.40 4.07
N GLN A 18 12.29 5.44 3.34
CA GLN A 18 13.14 5.75 2.17
C GLN A 18 12.33 6.37 1.03
N LEU A 19 11.14 5.85 0.75
CA LEU A 19 10.24 6.39 -0.26
C LEU A 19 9.92 7.87 0.05
N GLU A 20 9.62 8.20 1.30
CA GLU A 20 9.36 9.59 1.74
C GLU A 20 10.56 10.50 1.49
N THR A 21 11.79 10.03 1.73
CA THR A 21 12.99 10.84 1.47
C THR A 21 13.26 11.10 0.00
N LEU A 22 12.79 10.21 -0.88
CA LEU A 22 12.99 10.27 -2.33
C LEU A 22 11.78 10.89 -3.07
N TRP A 23 10.74 11.30 -2.34
CA TRP A 23 9.47 11.73 -2.94
C TRP A 23 9.59 13.04 -3.75
N ASP A 24 10.45 13.96 -3.30
CA ASP A 24 10.72 15.25 -3.97
C ASP A 24 11.84 15.17 -5.01
N THR A 25 12.31 13.96 -5.33
CA THR A 25 13.42 13.77 -6.28
C THR A 25 12.98 14.11 -7.71
N PRO A 26 13.78 14.88 -8.47
CA PRO A 26 13.48 15.19 -9.86
C PRO A 26 13.41 13.94 -10.75
N GLU A 27 12.46 13.96 -11.67
CA GLU A 27 12.32 12.96 -12.73
C GLU A 27 13.60 12.86 -13.57
N SER A 28 13.93 11.66 -14.07
CA SER A 28 15.17 11.35 -14.84
C SER A 28 16.48 11.35 -14.02
N THR A 29 16.41 11.07 -12.72
CA THR A 29 17.58 10.83 -11.87
C THR A 29 17.66 9.36 -11.45
N ASP A 30 18.86 8.87 -11.13
CA ASP A 30 19.03 7.51 -10.57
C ASP A 30 18.23 7.30 -9.27
N GLU A 31 17.92 8.38 -8.56
CA GLU A 31 17.10 8.39 -7.34
C GLU A 31 15.61 8.22 -7.66
N PHE A 32 15.13 8.77 -8.78
CA PHE A 32 13.77 8.54 -9.26
C PHE A 32 13.55 7.07 -9.68
N ASP A 33 14.53 6.48 -10.38
CA ASP A 33 14.50 5.04 -10.69
C ASP A 33 14.46 4.18 -9.41
N GLN A 34 15.11 4.63 -8.33
CA GLN A 34 15.05 3.95 -7.03
C GLN A 34 13.68 4.10 -6.37
N LEU A 35 13.08 5.29 -6.44
CA LEU A 35 11.73 5.56 -5.94
C LEU A 35 10.71 4.61 -6.60
N ASP A 36 10.78 4.46 -7.92
CA ASP A 36 9.88 3.59 -8.70
C ASP A 36 10.00 2.11 -8.30
N VAL A 37 11.24 1.62 -8.14
CA VAL A 37 11.49 0.25 -7.67
C VAL A 37 11.01 0.05 -6.23
N LEU A 38 11.25 1.01 -5.34
CA LEU A 38 10.79 0.97 -3.94
C LEU A 38 9.25 0.92 -3.87
N ALA A 39 8.57 1.77 -4.64
CA ALA A 39 7.12 1.79 -4.72
C ALA A 39 6.56 0.43 -5.17
N THR A 40 7.17 -0.16 -6.20
CA THR A 40 6.79 -1.49 -6.71
C THR A 40 6.95 -2.60 -5.64
N LEU A 41 8.03 -2.55 -4.86
CA LEU A 41 8.27 -3.53 -3.80
C LEU A 41 7.30 -3.39 -2.62
N ILE A 42 7.00 -2.15 -2.24
CA ILE A 42 6.01 -1.81 -1.20
C ILE A 42 4.65 -2.37 -1.62
N GLU A 43 4.18 -2.05 -2.83
CA GLU A 43 2.89 -2.55 -3.34
C GLU A 43 2.83 -4.09 -3.36
N ALA A 44 3.91 -4.75 -3.81
CA ALA A 44 3.99 -6.19 -3.83
C ALA A 44 3.94 -6.82 -2.42
N TYR A 45 4.50 -6.15 -1.42
CA TYR A 45 4.39 -6.55 -0.02
C TYR A 45 2.97 -6.32 0.51
N GLU A 46 2.37 -5.16 0.25
CA GLU A 46 1.01 -4.83 0.68
C GLU A 46 0.00 -5.82 0.11
N ARG A 47 0.03 -6.11 -1.20
CA ARG A 47 -0.87 -7.10 -1.82
C ARG A 47 -0.82 -8.48 -1.16
N LYS A 48 0.34 -8.86 -0.60
CA LYS A 48 0.54 -10.15 0.08
C LYS A 48 0.10 -10.13 1.53
N ASN A 49 0.31 -9.02 2.25
CA ASN A 49 0.15 -8.94 3.70
C ASN A 49 -1.13 -8.20 4.12
N TYR A 50 -1.48 -7.14 3.39
CA TYR A 50 -2.69 -6.36 3.55
C TYR A 50 -3.61 -6.67 2.37
N HIS A 51 -4.29 -7.80 2.46
CA HIS A 51 -5.37 -8.09 1.52
C HIS A 51 -6.45 -7.04 1.72
N ILE A 52 -6.71 -6.22 0.70
CA ILE A 52 -7.97 -5.47 0.65
C ILE A 52 -9.04 -6.53 0.44
N GLU A 53 -9.55 -7.12 1.53
CA GLU A 53 -10.84 -7.76 1.48
C GLU A 53 -11.78 -6.70 0.92
N ALA A 54 -12.33 -6.96 -0.27
CA ALA A 54 -13.48 -6.19 -0.73
C ALA A 54 -14.45 -6.13 0.46
N PRO A 55 -15.05 -4.95 0.78
CA PRO A 55 -15.96 -4.86 1.90
C PRO A 55 -16.91 -6.04 1.79
N ASP A 56 -16.93 -6.89 2.84
CA ASP A 56 -17.68 -8.13 2.82
C ASP A 56 -19.03 -7.80 2.20
N ALA A 57 -19.39 -8.48 1.11
CA ALA A 57 -20.60 -8.14 0.37
C ALA A 57 -21.82 -8.07 1.32
N VAL A 58 -21.78 -8.83 2.42
CA VAL A 58 -22.72 -8.75 3.54
C VAL A 58 -22.66 -7.41 4.28
N GLN A 59 -21.47 -6.90 4.65
CA GLN A 59 -21.30 -5.56 5.24
C GLN A 59 -21.80 -4.45 4.31
N ALA A 60 -21.55 -4.54 3.00
CA ALA A 60 -22.04 -3.57 2.02
C ALA A 60 -23.58 -3.61 1.87
N ILE A 61 -24.19 -4.79 1.98
CA ILE A 61 -25.65 -4.97 2.00
C ILE A 61 -26.25 -4.44 3.31
N LEU A 62 -25.65 -4.77 4.46
CA LEU A 62 -26.09 -4.28 5.77
C LEU A 62 -26.05 -2.75 5.84
N PHE A 63 -24.99 -2.14 5.33
CA PHE A 63 -24.89 -0.68 5.22
C PHE A 63 -26.03 -0.08 4.38
N ARG A 64 -26.38 -0.71 3.24
CA ARG A 64 -27.55 -0.27 2.44
C ARG A 64 -28.87 -0.46 3.19
N MET A 65 -29.06 -1.59 3.87
CA MET A 65 -30.27 -1.85 4.65
C MET A 65 -30.44 -0.85 5.81
N GLU A 66 -29.34 -0.43 6.45
CA GLU A 66 -29.34 0.59 7.51
C GLU A 66 -29.66 1.98 6.95
N GLN A 67 -29.10 2.35 5.79
CA GLN A 67 -29.40 3.61 5.11
C GLN A 67 -30.85 3.68 4.59
N GLU A 68 -31.43 2.55 4.18
CA GLU A 68 -32.82 2.44 3.73
C GLU A 68 -33.84 2.28 4.87
N GLY A 69 -33.39 2.31 6.13
CA GLY A 69 -34.26 2.30 7.31
C GLY A 69 -34.89 0.96 7.63
N HIS A 70 -34.29 -0.15 7.19
CA HIS A 70 -34.82 -1.51 7.40
C HIS A 70 -34.48 -2.13 8.77
N THR A 71 -33.91 -1.36 9.70
CA THR A 71 -33.67 -1.79 11.08
C THR A 71 -34.40 -0.88 12.07
N SER A 72 -35.42 -1.43 12.74
CA SER A 72 -35.85 -1.01 14.09
C SER A 72 -35.17 -1.91 15.12
#